data_AF-A0A1X7TYF4-F1
#
_entry.id   AF-A0A1X7TYF4-F1
#
_cell.length_a   1.000
_cell.length_b   1.000
_cell.length_c   1.000
_cell.angle_alpha   90.00
_cell.angle_beta   90.00
_cell.angle_gamma   90.00
#
_symmetry.space_group_name_H-M   'P 1'
#
loop_
_entity.id
_entity.type
_entity.pdbx_description
1 polymer ?
#
loop_
_entity_poly.entity_id
_entity_poly.type
_entity_poly.pdbx_seq_one_letter_code
_entity_poly.pdbx_strand_id
1 'polypeptide(L)'
;MPRWKKITILVFSYRVTFGEVPLDTDQNDEICNVISVIEEKCEAELKQLFAEGEKHDVVHRMKEIWNNDRNEDTQQYERDQSKNKTGRKCNRWSEVTIRITLAVYAHSPAGYDALKSSNILQLPSRSTLQSYTGAFLHQPHANHDSISEQVAQYLLHCHQRKQEGKEESQ
;
A
#
# COMPACT_ATOMS: atom_id res chain seq x y z
N MET A 1 12.41 13.84 -8.72
CA MET A 1 12.18 12.52 -8.08
C MET A 1 11.00 11.81 -8.74
N PRO A 2 11.06 10.48 -8.97
CA PRO A 2 9.88 9.70 -9.31
C PRO A 2 8.84 9.84 -8.19
N ARG A 3 7.57 10.11 -8.54
CA ARG A 3 6.46 10.27 -7.58
C ARG A 3 6.31 9.08 -6.60
N TRP A 4 6.71 7.89 -7.03
CA TRP A 4 6.68 6.66 -6.23
C TRP A 4 7.68 6.66 -5.07
N LYS A 5 8.88 7.24 -5.24
CA LYS A 5 9.87 7.37 -4.15
C LYS A 5 9.40 8.34 -3.07
N LYS A 6 8.63 9.38 -3.43
CA LYS A 6 7.99 10.28 -2.45
C LYS A 6 6.95 9.54 -1.59
N ILE A 7 6.19 8.62 -2.18
CA ILE A 7 5.12 7.87 -1.48
C ILE A 7 5.72 6.88 -0.47
N THR A 8 6.83 6.21 -0.79
CA THR A 8 7.51 5.32 0.17
C THR A 8 8.00 6.09 1.40
N ILE A 9 8.56 7.30 1.24
CA ILE A 9 8.99 8.12 2.38
C ILE A 9 7.78 8.67 3.16
N LEU A 10 6.67 9.00 2.48
CA LEU A 10 5.43 9.43 3.13
C LEU A 10 4.80 8.32 3.97
N VAL A 11 4.65 7.10 3.44
CA VAL A 11 4.01 5.93 4.10
C VAL A 11 4.62 5.59 5.46
N PHE A 12 5.85 6.02 5.69
CA PHE A 12 6.71 5.46 6.73
C PHE A 12 7.23 6.47 7.75
N SER A 13 7.10 7.78 7.47
CA SER A 13 7.33 8.85 8.46
C SER A 13 6.12 9.09 9.37
N TYR A 14 5.05 8.30 9.25
CA TYR A 14 3.88 8.42 10.11
C TYR A 14 4.16 7.79 11.49
N ARG A 15 4.13 8.62 12.53
CA ARG A 15 3.56 8.18 13.81
C ARG A 15 2.14 7.74 13.53
N VAL A 16 1.95 6.45 13.28
CA VAL A 16 0.63 5.82 13.36
C VAL A 16 0.19 6.05 14.81
N THR A 17 -0.68 7.03 15.03
CA THR A 17 -1.42 7.11 16.29
C THR A 17 -2.42 5.96 16.23
N PHE A 18 -1.99 4.81 16.74
CA PHE A 18 -2.85 3.65 16.96
C PHE A 18 -4.06 4.14 17.75
N GLY A 19 -5.22 4.19 17.11
CA GLY A 19 -6.45 4.57 17.79
C GLY A 19 -6.77 3.51 18.83
N GLU A 20 -6.97 3.93 20.09
CA GLU A 20 -7.69 3.32 21.25
C GLU A 20 -7.76 1.78 21.42
N VAL A 21 -7.01 0.99 20.66
CA VAL A 21 -6.90 -0.46 20.81
C VAL A 21 -5.73 -0.70 21.76
N PRO A 22 -5.98 -1.25 22.96
CA PRO A 22 -4.90 -1.60 23.87
C PRO A 22 -4.09 -2.73 23.22
N LEU A 23 -2.89 -2.39 22.76
CA LEU A 23 -1.86 -3.36 22.38
C LEU A 23 -1.21 -3.89 23.65
N ASP A 24 -0.81 -5.16 23.65
CA ASP A 24 0.04 -5.68 24.73
C ASP A 24 1.48 -5.12 24.62
N THR A 25 2.27 -5.33 25.66
CA THR A 25 3.64 -4.79 25.74
C THR A 25 4.53 -5.30 24.62
N ASP A 26 4.38 -6.56 24.24
CA ASP A 26 5.24 -7.21 23.25
C ASP A 26 4.92 -6.70 21.83
N GLN A 27 3.63 -6.55 21.53
CA GLN A 27 3.14 -5.95 20.29
C GLN A 27 3.57 -4.49 20.16
N ASN A 28 3.52 -3.73 21.25
CA ASN A 28 3.93 -2.34 21.26
C ASN A 28 5.44 -2.20 21.01
N ASP A 29 6.26 -3.04 21.63
CA ASP A 29 7.71 -3.05 21.43
C ASP A 29 8.09 -3.47 20.01
N GLU A 30 7.41 -4.48 19.44
CA GLU A 30 7.61 -4.89 18.05
C GLU A 30 7.26 -3.75 17.07
N ILE A 31 6.11 -3.09 17.27
CA ILE A 31 5.69 -1.94 16.46
C ILE A 31 6.69 -0.79 16.59
N CYS A 32 7.16 -0.47 17.80
CA CYS A 32 8.16 0.57 18.02
C CYS A 32 9.48 0.26 17.32
N ASN A 33 9.93 -0.99 17.33
CA ASN A 33 11.13 -1.42 16.63
C ASN A 33 10.98 -1.30 15.11
N VAL A 34 9.84 -1.75 14.57
CA VAL A 34 9.53 -1.62 13.14
C VAL A 34 9.51 -0.16 12.72
N ILE A 35 8.83 0.70 13.48
CA ILE A 35 8.80 2.15 13.24
C ILE A 35 10.20 2.74 13.25
N SER A 36 11.03 2.37 14.22
CA SER A 36 12.40 2.91 14.36
C SER A 36 13.29 2.53 13.17
N VAL A 37 13.27 1.27 12.72
CA VAL A 37 14.03 0.80 11.55
C VAL A 37 13.59 1.52 10.27
N ILE A 38 12.30 1.76 10.16
CA ILE A 38 11.70 2.45 9.04
C ILE A 38 12.12 3.92 9.03
N GLU A 39 12.00 4.61 10.16
CA GLU A 39 12.38 6.01 10.33
C GLU A 39 13.86 6.20 9.98
N GLU A 40 14.74 5.34 10.47
CA GLU A 40 16.18 5.39 10.18
C GLU A 40 16.48 5.27 8.68
N LYS A 41 15.87 4.28 8.01
CA LYS A 41 16.07 4.08 6.57
C LYS A 41 15.51 5.23 5.73
N CYS A 42 14.30 5.68 6.03
CA CYS A 42 13.67 6.78 5.32
C CYS A 42 14.43 8.09 5.53
N GLU A 43 14.95 8.34 6.74
CA GLU A 43 15.75 9.52 7.03
C GLU A 43 17.07 9.52 6.24
N ALA A 44 17.74 8.36 6.13
CA ALA A 44 18.96 8.22 5.34
C ALA A 44 18.72 8.53 3.85
N GLU A 45 17.66 7.98 3.26
CA GLU A 45 17.28 8.26 1.87
C GLU A 45 16.91 9.74 1.65
N LEU A 46 16.18 10.33 2.59
CA LEU A 46 15.79 11.75 2.52
C LEU A 46 17.00 12.68 2.62
N LYS A 47 17.96 12.37 3.51
CA LYS A 47 19.24 13.08 3.61
C LYS A 47 20.02 13.00 2.31
N GLN A 48 20.09 11.83 1.68
CA GLN A 48 20.76 11.67 0.39
C GLN A 48 20.12 12.52 -0.71
N LEU A 49 18.78 12.62 -0.73
CA LEU A 49 18.05 13.44 -1.69
C LEU A 49 18.27 14.94 -1.49
N PHE A 50 18.34 15.40 -0.24
CA PHE A 50 18.66 16.80 0.05
C PHE A 50 20.11 17.12 -0.26
N ALA A 51 21.05 16.21 0.02
CA ALA A 51 22.45 16.36 -0.36
C ALA A 51 22.62 16.43 -1.88
N GLU A 52 21.86 15.63 -2.64
CA GLU A 52 21.83 15.75 -4.10
C GLU A 52 21.20 17.07 -4.54
N GLY A 53 20.09 17.50 -3.95
CA GLY A 53 19.43 18.78 -4.24
C GLY A 53 20.29 20.01 -3.93
N GLU A 54 21.21 19.89 -2.96
CA GLU A 54 22.18 20.93 -2.60
C GLU A 54 23.22 21.12 -3.71
N LYS A 55 23.64 20.05 -4.40
CA LYS A 55 24.53 20.15 -5.58
C LYS A 55 23.92 20.96 -6.72
N HIS A 56 22.60 21.03 -6.79
CA HIS A 56 21.85 21.73 -7.84
C HIS A 56 21.20 23.03 -7.35
N ASP A 57 21.49 23.48 -6.12
CA ASP A 57 20.92 24.69 -5.49
C ASP A 57 19.37 24.74 -5.48
N VAL A 58 18.72 23.58 -5.36
CA VAL A 58 17.26 23.45 -5.31
C VAL A 58 16.75 22.97 -3.96
N VAL A 59 17.63 22.74 -2.99
CA VAL A 59 17.32 22.10 -1.71
C VAL A 59 16.26 22.86 -0.91
N HIS A 60 16.29 24.19 -0.90
CA HIS A 60 15.31 25.00 -0.18
C HIS A 60 13.89 24.77 -0.70
N ARG A 61 13.72 24.86 -2.04
CA ARG A 61 12.43 24.63 -2.69
C ARG A 61 11.96 23.18 -2.53
N MET A 62 12.89 22.22 -2.53
CA MET A 62 12.55 20.82 -2.26
C MET A 62 12.04 20.61 -0.82
N LYS A 63 12.68 21.22 0.18
CA LYS A 63 12.25 21.15 1.58
C LYS A 63 10.89 21.80 1.79
N GLU A 64 10.66 22.96 1.18
CA GLU A 64 9.37 23.66 1.23
C GLU A 64 8.24 22.82 0.61
N ILE A 65 8.44 22.31 -0.61
CA ILE A 65 7.47 21.42 -1.27
C ILE A 65 7.23 20.17 -0.43
N TRP A 66 8.30 19.56 0.11
CA TRP A 66 8.19 18.38 0.98
C TRP A 66 7.33 18.66 2.21
N ASN A 67 7.57 19.76 2.92
CA ASN A 67 6.82 20.11 4.12
C ASN A 67 5.35 20.41 3.81
N ASN A 68 5.07 21.11 2.70
CA ASN A 68 3.71 21.42 2.27
C ASN A 68 2.95 20.13 1.87
N ASP A 69 3.52 19.33 0.96
CA ASP A 69 2.95 18.05 0.53
C ASP A 69 2.69 17.15 1.76
N ARG A 70 3.67 17.03 2.67
CA ARG A 70 3.58 16.19 3.88
C ARG A 70 2.43 16.64 4.79
N ASN A 71 2.30 17.94 5.04
CA ASN A 71 1.27 18.46 5.93
C ASN A 71 -0.13 18.25 5.35
N GLU A 72 -0.30 18.50 4.05
CA GLU A 72 -1.57 18.31 3.36
C GLU A 72 -1.99 16.83 3.33
N ASP A 73 -1.06 15.94 2.94
CA ASP A 73 -1.29 14.50 2.89
C ASP A 73 -1.61 13.94 4.28
N THR A 74 -0.93 14.40 5.32
CA THR A 74 -1.20 14.01 6.72
C THR A 74 -2.61 14.39 7.14
N GLN A 75 -2.99 15.66 6.95
CA GLN A 75 -4.34 16.13 7.28
C GLN A 75 -5.42 15.39 6.49
N GLN A 76 -5.14 15.02 5.24
CA GLN A 76 -6.08 14.26 4.44
C GLN A 76 -6.25 12.83 4.95
N TYR A 77 -5.15 12.17 5.31
CA TYR A 77 -5.15 10.83 5.88
C TYR A 77 -5.87 10.78 7.24
N GLU A 78 -5.57 11.70 8.15
CA GLU A 78 -6.24 11.80 9.46
C GLU A 78 -7.74 12.03 9.32
N ARG A 79 -8.14 12.89 8.37
CA ARG A 79 -9.56 13.12 8.05
C ARG A 79 -10.25 11.84 7.57
N ASP A 80 -9.59 11.05 6.72
CA ASP A 80 -10.13 9.77 6.26
C ASP A 80 -10.25 8.76 7.41
N GLN A 81 -9.21 8.61 8.25
CA GLN A 81 -9.25 7.74 9.43
C GLN A 81 -10.39 8.13 10.38
N SER A 82 -10.55 9.42 10.66
CA SER A 82 -11.60 9.93 11.55
C SER A 82 -13.00 9.72 10.99
N LYS A 83 -13.24 10.01 9.71
CA LYS A 83 -14.54 9.80 9.06
C LYS A 83 -14.94 8.33 8.99
N ASN A 84 -13.95 7.45 8.87
CA ASN A 84 -14.16 6.04 8.63
C ASN A 84 -14.21 5.18 9.90
N LYS A 85 -14.08 5.79 11.10
CA LYS A 85 -14.20 5.13 12.41
C LYS A 85 -15.45 4.25 12.56
N THR A 86 -16.54 4.59 11.88
CA THR A 86 -17.84 3.89 12.00
C THR A 86 -18.04 2.74 11.02
N GLY A 87 -17.06 2.43 10.15
CA GLY A 87 -17.12 1.28 9.24
C GLY A 87 -18.22 1.33 8.17
N ARG A 88 -18.75 2.52 7.84
CA ARG A 88 -19.77 2.67 6.79
C ARG A 88 -19.25 2.16 5.44
N LYS A 89 -20.03 1.28 4.80
CA LYS A 89 -19.62 0.51 3.60
C LYS A 89 -19.42 1.33 2.31
N CYS A 90 -19.57 2.66 2.33
CA CYS A 90 -19.54 3.51 1.13
C CYS A 90 -18.66 4.76 1.28
N ASN A 91 -17.64 4.72 2.13
CA ASN A 91 -16.80 5.89 2.34
C ASN A 91 -15.92 6.16 1.11
N ARG A 92 -15.95 7.42 0.66
CA ARG A 92 -15.06 7.91 -0.40
C ARG A 92 -13.68 8.15 0.22
N TRP A 93 -12.70 7.39 -0.24
CA TRP A 93 -11.31 7.51 0.19
C TRP A 93 -10.60 8.61 -0.60
N SER A 94 -9.74 9.36 0.08
CA SER A 94 -8.82 10.26 -0.61
C SER A 94 -7.78 9.47 -1.40
N GLU A 95 -7.22 10.12 -2.42
CA GLU A 95 -6.15 9.54 -3.21
C GLU A 95 -4.91 9.22 -2.36
N VAL A 96 -4.63 10.04 -1.34
CA VAL A 96 -3.54 9.83 -0.38
C VAL A 96 -3.71 8.50 0.35
N THR A 97 -4.89 8.25 0.92
CA THR A 97 -5.16 7.00 1.64
C THR A 97 -5.13 5.78 0.71
N ILE A 98 -5.64 5.91 -0.52
CA ILE A 98 -5.54 4.84 -1.53
C ILE A 98 -4.08 4.53 -1.84
N ARG A 99 -3.23 5.54 -2.06
CA ARG A 99 -1.80 5.35 -2.35
C ARG A 99 -1.05 4.72 -1.19
N ILE A 100 -1.31 5.15 0.05
CA ILE A 100 -0.71 4.55 1.26
C ILE A 100 -1.11 3.07 1.35
N THR A 101 -2.40 2.79 1.17
CA THR A 101 -2.91 1.41 1.26
C THR A 101 -2.34 0.51 0.16
N LEU A 102 -2.21 1.03 -1.06
CA LEU A 102 -1.54 0.33 -2.16
C LEU A 102 -0.07 0.04 -1.86
N ALA A 103 0.65 1.00 -1.28
CA ALA A 103 2.04 0.81 -0.90
C ALA A 103 2.17 -0.31 0.15
N VAL A 104 1.35 -0.26 1.21
CA VAL A 104 1.31 -1.32 2.24
C VAL A 104 0.99 -2.67 1.60
N TYR A 105 -0.03 -2.74 0.75
CA TYR A 105 -0.43 -3.96 0.06
C TYR A 105 0.68 -4.51 -0.85
N ALA A 106 1.35 -3.64 -1.63
CA ALA A 106 2.41 -4.06 -2.55
C ALA A 106 3.66 -4.57 -1.82
N HIS A 107 3.96 -4.02 -0.65
CA HIS A 107 5.11 -4.43 0.16
C HIS A 107 4.83 -5.65 1.04
N SER A 108 3.63 -5.70 1.65
CA SER A 108 3.21 -6.82 2.50
C SER A 108 1.69 -6.98 2.45
N PRO A 109 1.19 -7.82 1.53
CA PRO A 109 -0.24 -8.11 1.46
C PRO A 109 -0.78 -8.79 2.72
N ALA A 110 0.02 -9.66 3.34
CA ALA A 110 -0.31 -10.27 4.62
C ALA A 110 -0.38 -9.21 5.74
N GLY A 111 0.54 -8.24 5.72
CA GLY A 111 0.49 -7.08 6.61
C GLY A 111 -0.77 -6.24 6.40
N TYR A 112 -1.16 -5.98 5.14
CA TYR A 112 -2.41 -5.31 4.82
C TYR A 112 -3.64 -6.05 5.41
N ASP A 113 -3.72 -7.37 5.23
CA ASP A 113 -4.83 -8.16 5.76
C ASP A 113 -4.86 -8.13 7.29
N ALA A 114 -3.69 -8.25 7.93
CA ALA A 114 -3.55 -8.15 9.38
C ALA A 114 -4.02 -6.78 9.90
N LEU A 115 -3.51 -5.68 9.33
CA LEU A 115 -3.86 -4.31 9.70
C LEU A 115 -5.34 -4.00 9.49
N LYS A 116 -5.94 -4.57 8.45
CA LYS A 116 -7.36 -4.41 8.17
C LYS A 116 -8.23 -5.26 9.12
N SER A 117 -7.81 -6.49 9.41
CA SER A 117 -8.53 -7.40 10.30
C SER A 117 -8.47 -6.97 11.77
N SER A 118 -7.37 -6.33 12.19
CA SER A 118 -7.21 -5.79 13.54
C SER A 118 -8.08 -4.56 13.81
N ASN A 119 -8.65 -3.95 12.76
CA ASN A 119 -9.49 -2.75 12.83
C ASN A 119 -8.83 -1.53 13.50
N ILE A 120 -7.50 -1.60 13.69
CA ILE A 120 -6.65 -0.52 14.22
C ILE A 120 -6.59 0.63 13.21
N LEU A 121 -6.50 0.27 11.92
CA LEU A 121 -6.41 1.20 10.80
C LEU A 121 -7.59 0.99 9.88
N GLN A 122 -8.31 2.08 9.57
CA GLN A 122 -9.39 2.03 8.60
C GLN A 122 -8.76 2.03 7.20
N LEU A 123 -8.79 0.88 6.54
CA LEU A 123 -8.19 0.70 5.21
C LEU A 123 -9.26 0.42 4.13
N PRO A 124 -9.11 1.00 2.92
CA PRO A 124 -9.91 0.67 1.74
C PRO A 124 -9.96 -0.84 1.47
N SER A 125 -11.04 -1.31 0.86
CA SER A 125 -11.16 -2.72 0.48
C SER A 125 -10.33 -3.10 -0.73
N ARG A 126 -9.99 -4.39 -0.89
CA ARG A 126 -9.31 -4.89 -2.10
C ARG A 126 -10.08 -4.53 -3.36
N SER A 127 -11.41 -4.65 -3.34
CA SER A 127 -12.28 -4.22 -4.44
C SER A 127 -12.12 -2.72 -4.71
N THR A 128 -12.08 -1.89 -3.67
CA THR A 128 -11.80 -0.45 -3.82
C THR A 128 -10.44 -0.20 -4.45
N LEU A 129 -9.39 -0.89 -4.00
CA LEU A 129 -8.04 -0.73 -4.56
C LEU A 129 -7.97 -1.18 -6.03
N GLN A 130 -8.67 -2.25 -6.40
CA GLN A 130 -8.80 -2.71 -7.79
C GLN A 130 -9.52 -1.66 -8.66
N SER A 131 -10.60 -1.06 -8.19
CA SER A 131 -11.31 0.00 -8.92
C SER A 131 -10.44 1.24 -9.18
N TYR A 132 -9.48 1.53 -8.30
CA TYR A 132 -8.55 2.66 -8.46
C TYR A 132 -7.32 2.35 -9.30
N THR A 133 -6.90 1.08 -9.35
CA THR A 133 -5.73 0.65 -10.14
C THR A 133 -6.11 0.21 -11.55
N GLY A 134 -7.38 -0.13 -11.80
CA GLY A 134 -7.83 -0.71 -13.07
C GLY A 134 -7.22 -2.08 -13.38
N ALA A 135 -6.49 -2.66 -12.42
CA ALA A 135 -5.79 -3.93 -12.53
C ALA A 135 -6.32 -4.91 -11.49
N PHE A 136 -6.35 -6.20 -11.84
CA PHE A 136 -6.59 -7.24 -10.85
C PHE A 136 -5.40 -7.29 -9.89
N LEU A 137 -5.63 -6.88 -8.64
CA LEU A 137 -4.70 -7.16 -7.55
C LEU A 137 -4.70 -8.67 -7.33
N HIS A 138 -3.72 -9.36 -7.93
CA HIS A 138 -3.55 -10.79 -7.80
C HIS A 138 -3.24 -11.13 -6.33
N GLN A 139 -3.74 -12.27 -5.85
CA GLN A 139 -3.31 -12.79 -4.55
C GLN A 139 -1.79 -12.99 -4.57
N PRO A 140 -1.10 -12.80 -3.44
CA PRO A 140 0.35 -12.81 -3.38
C PRO A 140 0.87 -14.23 -3.22
N HIS A 141 0.48 -15.08 -4.16
CA HIS A 141 1.01 -16.40 -4.46
C HIS A 141 0.73 -16.77 -5.93
N ALA A 142 0.10 -15.89 -6.72
CA ALA A 142 0.04 -16.03 -8.16
C ALA A 142 1.42 -15.65 -8.71
N ASN A 143 2.35 -16.61 -8.62
CA ASN A 143 3.58 -16.57 -9.38
C ASN A 143 3.19 -16.31 -10.84
N HIS A 144 3.88 -15.38 -11.51
CA HIS A 144 3.65 -15.13 -12.94
C HIS A 144 3.81 -16.43 -13.75
N ASP A 145 4.65 -17.35 -13.26
CA ASP A 145 4.79 -18.70 -13.79
C ASP A 145 3.50 -19.53 -13.57
N SER A 146 2.82 -19.41 -12.43
CA SER A 146 1.57 -20.16 -12.17
C SER A 146 0.39 -19.66 -12.99
N ILE A 147 0.36 -18.36 -13.35
CA ILE A 147 -0.61 -17.84 -14.32
C ILE A 147 -0.34 -18.46 -15.70
N SER A 148 0.94 -18.47 -16.12
CA SER A 148 1.31 -19.08 -17.41
C SER A 148 1.02 -20.59 -17.44
N GLU A 149 1.22 -21.28 -16.33
CA GLU A 149 0.98 -22.72 -16.20
C GLU A 149 -0.52 -23.05 -16.15
N GLN A 150 -1.33 -22.24 -15.46
CA GLN A 150 -2.79 -22.38 -15.48
C GLN A 150 -3.38 -22.09 -16.87
N VAL A 151 -2.86 -21.08 -17.57
CA VAL A 151 -3.24 -20.81 -18.97
C VAL A 151 -2.84 -21.97 -19.87
N ALA A 152 -1.62 -22.51 -19.71
CA ALA A 152 -1.16 -23.67 -20.46
C ALA A 152 -2.02 -24.92 -20.19
N GLN A 153 -2.34 -25.20 -18.92
CA GLN A 153 -3.22 -26.31 -18.53
C GLN A 153 -4.63 -26.15 -19.09
N TYR A 154 -5.18 -24.93 -19.08
CA TYR A 154 -6.49 -24.65 -19.68
C TYR A 154 -6.48 -24.87 -21.20
N LEU A 155 -5.46 -24.37 -21.90
CA LEU A 155 -5.30 -24.59 -23.34
C LEU A 155 -5.15 -26.08 -23.71
N LEU A 156 -4.38 -26.83 -22.90
CA LEU A 156 -4.23 -28.29 -23.06
C LEU A 156 -5.56 -29.01 -22.86
N HIS A 157 -6.31 -28.64 -21.82
CA HIS A 157 -7.63 -29.19 -21.52
C HIS A 157 -8.64 -28.88 -22.65
N CYS A 158 -8.63 -27.67 -23.20
CA CYS A 158 -9.45 -27.32 -24.37
C CYS A 158 -9.10 -28.17 -25.59
N HIS A 159 -7.80 -28.44 -25.82
CA HIS A 159 -7.36 -29.29 -26.92
C HIS A 159 -7.79 -30.75 -26.73
N GLN A 160 -7.63 -31.30 -25.52
CA GLN A 160 -8.10 -32.66 -25.18
C GLN A 160 -9.62 -32.80 -25.33
N ARG A 161 -10.41 -31.81 -24.90
CA ARG A 161 -11.86 -31.80 -25.11
C ARG A 161 -12.27 -31.78 -26.57
N LYS A 162 -11.53 -31.07 -27.43
CA LYS A 162 -11.73 -31.08 -28.89
C LYS A 162 -11.42 -32.44 -29.50
N GLN A 163 -10.39 -33.13 -29.03
CA GLN A 163 -10.07 -34.49 -29.47
C GLN A 163 -11.10 -35.53 -28.98
N GLU A 164 -11.72 -35.30 -27.82
CA GLU A 164 -12.78 -36.15 -27.27
C GLU A 164 -14.19 -35.85 -27.83
N GLY A 165 -14.32 -34.90 -28.76
CA GLY A 165 -15.59 -34.58 -29.42
C GLY A 165 -16.65 -33.93 -28.53
N LYS A 166 -16.26 -33.30 -27.41
CA LYS A 166 -17.18 -32.63 -26.48
C LYS A 166 -17.18 -31.12 -26.73
N GLU A 167 -18.31 -30.57 -27.20
CA GLU A 167 -18.47 -29.14 -27.46
C GLU A 167 -18.23 -28.27 -26.21
N GLU A 168 -17.72 -27.06 -26.43
CA GLU A 168 -17.39 -26.06 -25.41
C GLU A 168 -18.69 -25.56 -24.75
N SER A 169 -18.80 -25.65 -23.41
CA SER A 169 -19.90 -25.00 -22.70
C SER A 169 -19.64 -23.49 -22.67
N GLN A 170 -20.45 -22.74 -23.42
CA GLN A 170 -20.53 -21.28 -23.39
C GLN A 170 -20.91 -20.75 -22.00
#